data_AF-A0AAE4R280-F1
#
_entry.id   AF-A0AAE4R280-F1
#
_cell.length_a   1.000
_cell.length_b   1.000
_cell.length_c   1.000
_cell.angle_alpha   90.00
_cell.angle_beta   90.00
_cell.angle_gamma   90.00
#
_symmetry.space_group_name_H-M   'P 1'
#
loop_
_entity.id
_entity.type
_entity.pdbx_description
1 polymer ?
#
loop_
_entity_poly.entity_id
_entity_poly.type
_entity_poly.pdbx_seq_one_letter_code
_entity_poly.pdbx_strand_id
1 'polypeptide(L)'
;MPDDKVLDELYPYPRDPKFHPLACLFFNMPHLAVDADGAHAMAKWVFDHLGCGGPGTAAPPTVKYDALGGSGAPHEFGVWIKAEDDRMTVQVTTPEKDLTEMDEVELAEYITHAKAALVAKRAGTAKEA
;
A
#
# COMPACT_ATOMS: atom_id res chain seq x y z
N MET A 1 10.62 14.06 -14.41
CA MET A 1 9.93 14.33 -13.14
C MET A 1 8.84 13.28 -12.99
N PRO A 2 8.69 12.65 -11.80
CA PRO A 2 7.56 11.75 -11.55
C PRO A 2 6.26 12.50 -11.80
N ASP A 3 5.25 11.80 -12.30
CA ASP A 3 3.95 12.40 -12.59
C ASP A 3 3.33 12.88 -11.26
N ASP A 4 3.05 14.17 -11.13
CA ASP A 4 2.61 14.79 -9.86
C ASP A 4 1.36 14.10 -9.30
N LYS A 5 0.53 13.54 -10.17
CA LYS A 5 -0.65 12.74 -9.79
C LYS A 5 -0.30 11.52 -8.94
N VAL A 6 0.77 10.80 -9.28
CA VAL A 6 1.21 9.61 -8.54
C VAL A 6 1.75 10.00 -7.16
N LEU A 7 2.42 11.16 -7.08
CA LEU A 7 2.93 11.68 -5.81
C LEU A 7 1.81 12.20 -4.91
N ASP A 8 0.79 12.85 -5.48
CA ASP A 8 -0.37 13.32 -4.74
C ASP A 8 -1.24 12.15 -4.23
N GLU A 9 -1.32 11.03 -4.96
CA GLU A 9 -1.94 9.79 -4.49
C GLU A 9 -1.17 9.15 -3.32
N LEU A 10 0.16 9.12 -3.39
CA LEU A 10 1.02 8.52 -2.36
C LEU A 10 1.15 9.41 -1.12
N TYR A 11 1.05 10.73 -1.28
CA TYR A 11 1.23 11.70 -0.20
C TYR A 11 0.38 12.97 -0.42
N PRO A 12 -0.89 12.99 0.03
CA PRO A 12 -1.86 14.05 -0.28
C PRO A 12 -1.67 15.33 0.56
N TYR A 13 -0.48 15.56 1.13
CA TYR A 13 -0.20 16.71 1.98
C TYR A 13 0.51 17.83 1.19
N PRO A 14 0.36 19.10 1.62
CA PRO A 14 1.03 20.22 0.98
C PRO A 14 2.55 20.01 0.93
N ARG A 15 3.11 20.00 -0.28
CA ARG A 15 4.55 19.94 -0.53
C ARG A 15 5.08 21.37 -0.56
N ASP A 16 6.04 21.71 0.28
CA ASP A 16 6.68 23.03 0.25
C ASP A 16 7.67 23.10 -0.93
N PRO A 17 7.55 24.09 -1.83
CA PRO A 17 8.35 24.21 -3.05
C PRO A 17 9.85 24.43 -2.80
N LYS A 18 10.26 24.78 -1.57
CA LYS A 18 11.68 24.91 -1.20
C LYS A 18 12.34 23.57 -0.96
N PHE A 19 11.56 22.52 -0.67
CA PHE A 19 12.08 21.20 -0.37
C PHE A 19 12.06 20.28 -1.59
N HIS A 20 12.83 19.20 -1.53
CA HIS A 20 12.93 18.26 -2.63
C HIS A 20 11.55 17.60 -2.84
N PRO A 21 11.04 17.48 -4.08
CA PRO A 21 9.67 16.98 -4.33
C PRO A 21 9.38 15.60 -3.74
N LEU A 22 10.43 14.78 -3.58
CA LEU A 22 10.39 13.43 -3.02
C LEU A 22 10.80 13.34 -1.53
N ALA A 23 11.00 14.47 -0.85
CA ALA A 23 11.32 14.48 0.59
C ALA A 23 10.21 13.83 1.42
N CYS A 24 8.96 13.91 0.95
CA CYS A 24 7.81 13.32 1.62
C CYS A 24 7.92 11.81 1.88
N LEU A 25 8.70 11.09 1.06
CA LEU A 25 8.89 9.65 1.19
C LEU A 25 9.61 9.24 2.48
N PHE A 26 10.35 10.17 3.09
CA PHE A 26 11.17 9.86 4.27
C PHE A 26 10.47 10.19 5.59
N PHE A 27 9.37 10.95 5.60
CA PHE A 27 8.68 11.37 6.83
C PHE A 27 7.93 10.26 7.56
N ASN A 28 7.76 9.09 6.94
CA ASN A 28 6.94 8.01 7.50
C ASN A 28 7.61 6.64 7.41
N MET A 29 8.95 6.61 7.39
CA MET A 29 9.69 5.35 7.41
C MET A 29 9.64 4.75 8.82
N PRO A 30 9.28 3.46 8.97
CA PRO A 30 9.30 2.80 10.27
C PRO A 30 10.68 2.91 10.92
N HIS A 31 10.72 3.31 12.19
CA HIS A 31 11.95 3.47 13.00
C HIS A 31 12.91 4.59 12.56
N LEU A 32 12.53 5.43 11.61
CA LEU A 32 13.31 6.59 11.19
C LEU A 32 12.46 7.85 11.32
N ALA A 33 12.72 8.62 12.37
CA ALA A 33 12.17 9.98 12.51
C ALA A 33 13.19 10.96 11.95
N VAL A 34 12.85 11.60 10.83
CA VAL A 34 13.64 12.66 10.20
C VAL A 34 12.83 13.94 10.15
N ASP A 35 13.51 15.05 10.41
CA ASP A 35 12.97 16.39 10.23
C ASP A 35 12.94 16.78 8.74
N ALA A 36 12.35 17.94 8.44
CA ALA A 36 12.15 18.38 7.06
C ALA A 36 13.46 18.60 6.30
N ASP A 37 14.47 19.13 6.99
CA ASP A 37 15.80 19.34 6.42
C ASP A 37 16.53 18.01 6.19
N GLY A 38 16.41 17.05 7.11
CA GLY A 38 16.97 15.71 6.96
C GLY A 38 16.32 14.94 5.80
N ALA A 39 14.99 14.97 5.69
CA ALA A 39 14.26 14.36 4.60
C ALA A 39 14.63 14.97 3.23
N HIS A 40 14.85 16.29 3.18
CA HIS A 40 15.34 16.98 1.99
C HIS A 40 16.76 16.56 1.61
N ALA A 41 17.68 16.54 2.57
CA ALA A 41 19.07 16.16 2.34
C ALA A 41 19.16 14.71 1.86
N MET A 42 18.39 13.80 2.47
CA MET A 42 18.28 12.40 2.04
C MET A 42 17.72 12.28 0.63
N ALA A 43 16.63 12.99 0.31
CA ALA A 43 16.04 12.93 -1.02
C ALA A 43 17.02 13.44 -2.10
N LYS A 44 17.73 14.54 -1.83
CA LYS A 44 18.77 15.07 -2.72
C LYS A 44 19.94 14.10 -2.90
N TRP A 45 20.31 13.37 -1.84
CA TRP A 45 21.34 12.35 -1.92
C TRP A 45 20.89 11.14 -2.77
N VAL A 46 19.71 10.60 -2.46
CA VAL A 46 19.20 9.37 -3.10
C VAL A 46 18.81 9.60 -4.56
N PHE A 47 18.03 10.64 -4.85
CA PHE A 47 17.46 10.85 -6.17
C PHE A 47 18.40 11.64 -7.10
N ASP A 48 19.09 12.67 -6.59
CA ASP A 48 19.96 13.48 -7.45
C ASP A 48 21.39 12.94 -7.53
N HIS A 49 22.00 12.57 -6.38
CA HIS A 49 23.41 12.15 -6.37
C HIS A 49 23.61 10.68 -6.74
N LEU A 50 22.80 9.78 -6.18
CA LEU A 50 22.86 8.35 -6.51
C LEU A 50 22.11 8.00 -7.81
N GLY A 51 21.31 8.93 -8.33
CA GLY A 51 20.53 8.73 -9.55
C GLY A 51 19.43 7.67 -9.41
N CYS A 52 18.97 7.40 -8.18
CA CYS A 52 17.86 6.47 -7.98
C CYS A 52 16.59 7.03 -8.64
N GLY A 53 15.83 6.16 -9.29
CA GLY A 53 14.53 6.52 -9.83
C GLY A 53 13.56 6.88 -8.71
N GLY A 54 12.82 7.98 -8.87
CA GLY A 54 11.64 8.25 -8.05
C GLY A 54 10.58 7.13 -8.20
N PRO A 55 9.58 7.08 -7.30
CA PRO A 55 8.48 6.12 -7.39
C PRO A 55 7.88 6.10 -8.81
N GLY A 56 7.77 4.92 -9.41
CA GLY A 56 7.22 4.74 -10.76
C GLY A 56 8.19 4.97 -11.93
N THR A 57 9.49 5.22 -11.71
CA THR A 57 10.45 5.52 -12.80
C THR A 57 11.46 4.41 -13.11
N ALA A 58 11.53 3.34 -12.32
CA ALA A 58 12.48 2.24 -12.52
C ALA A 58 11.75 0.97 -12.96
N ALA A 59 11.55 0.83 -14.28
CA ALA A 59 10.86 -0.29 -14.93
C ALA A 59 9.41 -0.50 -14.43
N PRO A 60 8.55 -1.18 -15.21
CA PRO A 60 7.30 -1.70 -14.66
C PRO A 60 7.66 -2.57 -13.45
N PRO A 61 7.05 -2.36 -12.28
CA PRO A 61 7.31 -3.20 -11.12
C PRO A 61 7.03 -4.65 -11.51
N THR A 62 7.91 -5.58 -11.14
CA THR A 62 7.70 -7.01 -11.39
C THR A 62 6.70 -7.62 -10.40
N VAL A 63 6.49 -6.94 -9.27
CA VAL A 63 5.57 -7.34 -8.21
C VAL A 63 4.72 -6.14 -7.77
N LYS A 64 3.45 -6.38 -7.43
CA LYS A 64 2.55 -5.38 -6.85
C LYS A 64 1.94 -5.92 -5.56
N TYR A 65 1.59 -5.03 -4.64
CA TYR A 65 0.93 -5.42 -3.41
C TYR A 65 -0.58 -5.59 -3.66
N ASP A 66 -1.10 -6.77 -3.34
CA ASP A 66 -2.54 -7.04 -3.30
C ASP A 66 -3.01 -6.96 -1.85
N ALA A 67 -3.69 -5.87 -1.51
CA ALA A 67 -4.19 -5.60 -0.18
C ALA A 67 -5.46 -6.40 0.19
N LEU A 68 -5.82 -7.44 -0.58
CA LEU A 68 -6.95 -8.34 -0.31
C LEU A 68 -8.22 -7.55 0.05
N GLY A 69 -8.60 -6.60 -0.79
CA GLY A 69 -9.73 -5.71 -0.56
C GLY A 69 -9.38 -4.37 0.12
N GLY A 70 -8.17 -4.16 0.61
CA GLY A 70 -7.72 -2.88 1.15
C GLY A 70 -7.50 -1.76 0.13
N SER A 71 -7.14 -0.58 0.64
CA SER A 71 -6.78 0.62 -0.15
C SER A 71 -5.55 0.44 -1.03
N GLY A 72 -4.77 -0.65 -0.83
CA GLY A 72 -3.60 -0.98 -1.63
C GLY A 72 -2.28 -0.68 -0.94
N ALA A 73 -2.31 -0.42 0.37
CA ALA A 73 -1.15 0.01 1.11
C ALA A 73 -0.42 -1.19 1.77
N PRO A 74 0.94 -1.23 1.80
CA PRO A 74 1.70 -2.38 2.33
C PRO A 74 1.51 -2.71 3.81
N HIS A 75 0.84 -1.83 4.55
CA HIS A 75 0.51 -2.01 5.97
C HIS A 75 -0.84 -2.71 6.20
N GLU A 76 -1.62 -2.92 5.14
CA GLU A 76 -2.87 -3.67 5.19
C GLU A 76 -2.61 -5.17 5.18
N PHE A 77 -3.63 -6.01 5.37
CA PHE A 77 -3.47 -7.45 5.17
C PHE A 77 -3.46 -7.74 3.67
N GLY A 78 -2.45 -8.47 3.21
CA GLY A 78 -2.26 -8.65 1.78
C GLY A 78 -1.03 -9.48 1.44
N VAL A 79 -0.85 -9.72 0.15
CA VAL A 79 0.25 -10.52 -0.39
C VAL A 79 0.91 -9.78 -1.55
N TRP A 80 2.21 -9.99 -1.70
CA TRP A 80 2.93 -9.52 -2.88
C TRP A 80 2.68 -10.49 -4.04
N ILE A 81 2.04 -10.02 -5.11
CA ILE A 81 1.73 -10.80 -6.31
C ILE A 81 2.56 -10.31 -7.49
N LYS A 82 2.66 -11.08 -8.58
CA LYS A 82 3.28 -10.58 -9.81
C LYS A 82 2.46 -9.40 -10.34
N ALA A 83 3.13 -8.44 -10.97
CA ALA A 83 2.45 -7.26 -11.46
C ALA A 83 1.37 -7.55 -12.53
N GLU A 84 1.54 -8.66 -13.26
CA GLU A 84 0.63 -9.18 -14.28
C GLU A 84 -0.56 -9.96 -13.71
N ASP A 85 -0.48 -10.47 -12.47
CA ASP A 85 -1.58 -11.20 -11.85
C ASP A 85 -2.71 -10.24 -11.43
N ASP A 86 -3.97 -10.62 -11.61
CA ASP A 86 -5.09 -9.80 -11.15
C ASP A 86 -5.16 -9.77 -9.61
N ARG A 87 -5.54 -8.61 -9.04
CA ARG A 87 -5.78 -8.51 -7.59
C ARG A 87 -6.96 -9.40 -7.23
N MET A 88 -6.81 -10.17 -6.16
CA MET A 88 -7.87 -11.02 -5.64
C MET A 88 -9.07 -10.16 -5.25
N THR A 89 -10.24 -10.59 -5.71
CA THR A 89 -11.50 -10.00 -5.27
C THR A 89 -12.02 -10.81 -4.09
N VAL A 90 -12.14 -10.16 -2.93
CA VAL A 90 -12.70 -10.78 -1.74
C VAL A 90 -14.22 -10.63 -1.80
N GLN A 91 -14.91 -11.75 -2.01
CA GLN A 91 -16.36 -11.83 -1.87
C GLN A 91 -16.66 -12.49 -0.53
N VAL A 92 -17.30 -11.77 0.39
CA VAL A 92 -17.73 -12.36 1.67
C VAL A 92 -19.16 -12.83 1.53
N THR A 93 -19.31 -14.13 1.43
CA THR A 93 -20.58 -14.82 1.61
C THR A 93 -20.79 -15.16 3.08
N THR A 94 -22.04 -15.29 3.49
CA THR A 94 -22.37 -15.84 4.80
C THR A 94 -21.84 -17.27 4.89
N PRO A 95 -21.13 -17.66 5.96
CA PRO A 95 -20.63 -19.02 6.09
C PRO A 95 -21.81 -20.00 6.13
N GLU A 96 -21.73 -21.06 5.31
CA GLU A 96 -22.76 -22.11 5.24
C GLU A 96 -22.72 -23.06 6.45
N LYS A 97 -21.58 -23.11 7.15
CA LYS A 97 -21.36 -23.88 8.37
C LYS A 97 -21.21 -22.96 9.58
N ASP A 98 -21.59 -23.47 10.75
CA ASP A 98 -21.38 -22.77 12.01
C ASP A 98 -19.88 -22.65 12.32
N LEU A 99 -19.45 -21.51 12.89
CA LEU A 99 -18.04 -21.19 13.13
C LEU A 99 -17.37 -22.14 14.11
N THR A 100 -18.16 -22.79 14.98
CA THR A 100 -17.68 -23.79 15.94
C THR A 100 -17.43 -25.16 15.33
N GLU A 101 -17.87 -25.38 14.09
CA GLU A 101 -17.71 -26.65 13.37
C GLU A 101 -16.54 -26.60 12.36
N MET A 102 -15.93 -25.44 12.17
CA MET A 102 -14.75 -25.24 11.33
C MET A 102 -13.50 -25.75 12.05
N ASP A 103 -12.56 -26.30 11.29
CA ASP A 103 -11.22 -26.59 11.82
C ASP A 103 -10.40 -25.29 12.02
N GLU A 104 -9.26 -25.37 12.73
CA GLU A 104 -8.44 -24.19 13.02
C GLU A 104 -7.91 -23.49 11.75
N VAL A 105 -7.70 -24.23 10.66
CA VAL A 105 -7.14 -23.69 9.41
C VAL A 105 -8.24 -22.95 8.65
N GLU A 106 -9.41 -23.56 8.48
CA GLU A 106 -10.60 -22.97 7.88
C GLU A 106 -11.04 -21.71 8.64
N LEU A 107 -11.00 -21.74 9.97
CA LEU A 107 -11.36 -20.60 10.81
C LEU A 107 -10.35 -19.45 10.67
N ALA A 108 -9.05 -19.76 10.57
CA ALA A 108 -8.00 -18.75 10.36
C ALA A 108 -8.13 -18.07 8.99
N GLU A 109 -8.41 -18.84 7.94
CA GLU A 109 -8.69 -18.33 6.59
C GLU A 109 -9.94 -17.45 6.62
N TYR A 110 -11.03 -17.92 7.23
CA TYR A 110 -12.27 -17.15 7.36
C TYR A 110 -12.06 -15.82 8.10
N ILE A 111 -11.33 -15.82 9.22
CA ILE A 111 -11.00 -14.59 9.95
C ILE A 111 -10.20 -13.63 9.08
N THR A 112 -9.28 -14.13 8.27
CA THR A 112 -8.46 -13.33 7.36
C THR A 112 -9.32 -12.68 6.28
N HIS A 113 -10.20 -13.45 5.63
CA HIS A 113 -11.15 -12.95 4.63
C HIS A 113 -12.17 -11.97 5.22
N ALA A 114 -12.69 -12.25 6.41
CA ALA A 114 -13.63 -11.36 7.10
C ALA A 114 -13.00 -10.01 7.48
N LYS A 115 -11.74 -10.02 7.96
CA LYS A 115 -10.98 -8.80 8.24
C LYS A 115 -10.69 -8.02 6.96
N ALA A 116 -10.23 -8.70 5.91
CA ALA A 116 -10.02 -8.13 4.58
C ALA A 116 -11.26 -7.41 4.05
N ALA A 117 -12.43 -8.05 4.16
CA ALA A 117 -13.69 -7.44 3.74
C ALA A 117 -14.17 -6.29 4.60
N LEU A 118 -13.90 -6.32 5.92
CA LEU A 118 -14.16 -5.19 6.81
C LEU A 118 -13.31 -3.97 6.39
N VAL A 119 -12.04 -4.19 6.03
CA VAL A 119 -11.15 -3.16 5.52
C VAL A 119 -11.64 -2.65 4.16
N ALA A 120 -12.03 -3.55 3.25
CA ALA A 120 -12.59 -3.18 1.94
C ALA A 120 -13.85 -2.33 2.06
N LYS A 121 -14.73 -2.66 3.01
CA LYS A 121 -15.95 -1.90 3.28
C LYS A 121 -15.64 -0.51 3.82
N ARG A 122 -14.61 -0.37 4.65
CA ARG A 122 -14.15 0.93 5.18
C ARG A 122 -13.47 1.79 4.12
N ALA A 123 -12.76 1.16 3.19
CA ALA A 123 -12.08 1.84 2.08
C ALA A 123 -13.01 2.20 0.91
N GLY A 124 -14.27 1.74 0.93
CA GLY A 124 -15.21 1.96 -0.18
C GLY A 124 -14.87 1.17 -1.45
N THR A 125 -13.97 0.20 -1.34
CA THR A 125 -13.50 -0.67 -2.43
C THR A 125 -14.17 -2.05 -2.43
N ALA A 126 -15.04 -2.32 -1.45
CA ALA A 126 -15.86 -3.52 -1.41
C ALA A 126 -16.82 -3.56 -2.61
N LYS A 127 -16.79 -4.64 -3.39
CA LYS A 127 -17.88 -4.94 -4.34
C LYS A 127 -19.08 -5.44 -3.54
N GLU A 128 -20.21 -4.77 -3.69
CA GLU A 128 -21.50 -5.32 -3.29
C GLU A 128 -21.78 -6.57 -4.14
N ALA A 129 -22.26 -7.63 -3.49
CA ALA A 129 -22.64 -8.88 -4.12
C ALA A 129 -23.91 -8.72 -4.95
#